data_AF-A0A0S8GAN3-F1
#
_entry.id   AF-A0A0S8GAN3-F1
#
_cell.length_a   1.000
_cell.length_b   1.000
_cell.length_c   1.000
_cell.angle_alpha   90.00
_cell.angle_beta   90.00
_cell.angle_gamma   90.00
#
_symmetry.space_group_name_H-M   'P 1'
#
loop_
_entity.id
_entity.type
_entity.pdbx_description
1 polymer ?
#
loop_
_entity_poly.entity_id
_entity_poly.type
_entity_poly.pdbx_seq_one_letter_code
_entity_poly.pdbx_strand_id
1 'polypeptide(L)'
;MNRLMGLLGPSLILWLCAVASATVLHVPGQYPTIQAGIDAAGEGDTVLVADGTYTGTGNRDIDFLGKAIVVMSENGPEVTIIDCQGTHEDPHRGFYFTHGEGPNSVVQGFTIRGGYAYGESSQGSGGAIICWNSSPTIVGNSITGNRAELGGGGIFCYESSPQIVANRIAENVLGTYGGGGGICLNYLCAPTIRGNTITGNGAFGGGGIHCGMYCSPDIAANTIAANAARRHGGGISCWVGSLATIMGNTISRNAGGLYGGGIYCYYCSAILMNSVLWADSAISGLEIYLDDYSGSASSITVEFSDVEGGSSAVYVGLNCNLYWGEGNLDDDPMFVLPNSGDYRLLWGSPCIDAGHPDSLDPDGTRSDMGARFFDQDDYMTLYLTPDTMEVSPGEVLGVTYTVINRWAQPEPFWVLTEATLPNGTPFRVMGPDQYALPANHTEQRHLNHIVPGLAPFGMYGYGSRIGVPPSTLYDDDSFAFIVVGP
;
A
#
# COMPACT_ATOMS: atom_id res chain seq x y z
N MET A 1 -60.94 46.46 -30.80
CA MET A 1 -59.61 46.42 -31.45
C MET A 1 -58.63 47.07 -30.49
N ASN A 2 -57.96 46.28 -29.64
CA ASN A 2 -56.61 45.71 -29.84
C ASN A 2 -55.54 46.82 -29.79
N ARG A 3 -54.54 46.84 -28.90
CA ARG A 3 -53.95 45.83 -28.01
C ARG A 3 -53.22 46.51 -26.85
N LEU A 4 -53.26 45.87 -25.66
CA LEU A 4 -52.26 46.02 -24.60
C LEU A 4 -50.88 45.54 -25.11
N MET A 5 -49.81 46.23 -24.73
CA MET A 5 -48.48 45.64 -24.57
C MET A 5 -47.95 46.05 -23.21
N GLY A 6 -47.90 45.08 -22.28
CA GLY A 6 -47.15 45.16 -21.04
C GLY A 6 -45.66 44.89 -21.31
N LEU A 7 -44.80 45.68 -20.67
CA LEU A 7 -43.38 45.38 -20.55
C LEU A 7 -43.15 44.79 -19.15
N LEU A 8 -42.92 43.47 -19.12
CA LEU A 8 -42.34 42.76 -17.99
C LEU A 8 -40.84 43.07 -17.97
N GLY A 9 -40.36 43.66 -16.87
CA GLY A 9 -38.93 43.81 -16.61
C GLY A 9 -38.31 42.45 -16.25
N PRO A 10 -37.03 42.19 -16.60
CA PRO A 10 -36.38 40.93 -16.27
C PRO A 10 -36.07 40.90 -14.77
N SER A 11 -36.68 39.94 -14.06
CA SER A 11 -36.29 39.58 -12.70
C SER A 11 -34.88 39.01 -12.71
N LEU A 12 -33.94 39.76 -12.16
CA LEU A 12 -32.58 39.33 -11.87
C LEU A 12 -32.64 38.31 -10.71
N ILE A 13 -32.66 37.02 -11.03
CA ILE A 13 -32.49 35.96 -10.04
C ILE A 13 -31.01 35.96 -9.66
N LEU A 14 -30.68 36.58 -8.52
CA LEU A 14 -29.40 36.35 -7.86
C LEU A 14 -29.37 34.88 -7.43
N TRP A 15 -28.60 34.06 -8.15
CA TRP A 15 -28.05 32.84 -7.57
C TRP A 15 -27.07 33.27 -6.48
N LEU A 16 -27.53 33.22 -5.22
CA LEU A 16 -26.64 33.12 -4.08
C LEU A 16 -25.91 31.78 -4.23
N CYS A 17 -24.72 31.79 -4.84
CA CYS A 17 -23.72 30.76 -4.56
C CYS A 17 -23.38 30.91 -3.07
N ALA A 18 -24.10 30.19 -2.23
CA ALA A 18 -23.61 29.87 -0.90
C ALA A 18 -22.31 29.11 -1.13
N VAL A 19 -21.19 29.72 -0.75
CA VAL A 19 -19.95 28.97 -0.57
C VAL A 19 -20.26 28.05 0.60
N ALA A 20 -20.61 26.79 0.31
CA ALA A 20 -20.71 25.77 1.34
C ALA A 20 -19.32 25.64 1.94
N SER A 21 -19.16 26.13 3.17
CA SER A 21 -17.98 25.80 3.96
C SER A 21 -18.10 24.33 4.31
N ALA A 22 -17.10 23.54 3.96
CA ALA A 22 -16.96 22.18 4.46
C ALA A 22 -17.05 22.21 5.99
N THR A 23 -17.94 21.39 6.55
CA THR A 23 -18.15 21.22 7.99
C THR A 23 -17.46 19.94 8.46
N VAL A 24 -16.95 19.94 9.69
CA VAL A 24 -16.40 18.74 10.33
C VAL A 24 -17.44 18.16 11.29
N LEU A 25 -17.83 16.91 11.04
CA LEU A 25 -18.79 16.13 11.82
C LEU A 25 -18.02 15.10 12.66
N HIS A 26 -18.11 15.18 13.98
CA HIS A 26 -17.31 14.35 14.88
C HIS A 26 -18.04 13.06 15.28
N VAL A 27 -17.36 11.92 15.14
CA VAL A 27 -17.84 10.59 15.53
C VAL A 27 -16.90 10.01 16.61
N PRO A 28 -17.39 9.57 17.78
CA PRO A 28 -18.79 9.44 18.17
C PRO A 28 -19.36 10.72 18.84
N GLY A 29 -18.57 11.79 18.95
CA GLY A 29 -18.87 12.93 19.83
C GLY A 29 -20.16 13.69 19.50
N GLN A 30 -20.45 13.90 18.22
CA GLN A 30 -21.69 14.52 17.73
C GLN A 30 -22.67 13.49 17.18
N TYR A 31 -22.16 12.47 16.48
CA TYR A 31 -22.95 11.41 15.87
C TYR A 31 -22.50 10.06 16.42
N PRO A 32 -23.42 9.18 16.86
CA PRO A 32 -23.04 7.97 17.59
C PRO A 32 -22.33 6.91 16.73
N THR A 33 -22.45 6.98 15.41
CA THR A 33 -21.85 6.03 14.47
C THR A 33 -21.29 6.74 13.24
N ILE A 34 -20.39 6.07 12.52
CA ILE A 34 -19.79 6.60 11.30
C ILE A 34 -20.88 6.88 10.25
N GLN A 35 -21.78 5.92 10.03
CA GLN A 35 -22.90 6.10 9.10
C GLN A 35 -23.80 7.27 9.50
N ALA A 36 -24.09 7.48 10.79
CA ALA A 36 -24.89 8.63 11.22
C ALA A 36 -24.20 9.97 10.91
N GLY A 37 -22.86 10.01 10.98
CA GLY A 37 -22.08 11.17 10.52
C GLY A 37 -22.21 11.37 9.01
N ILE A 38 -22.08 10.30 8.22
CA ILE A 38 -22.25 10.34 6.76
C ILE A 38 -23.67 10.79 6.39
N ASP A 39 -24.70 10.26 7.04
CA ASP A 39 -26.10 10.58 6.76
C ASP A 39 -26.37 12.08 6.93
N ALA A 40 -25.74 12.70 7.94
CA ALA A 40 -25.84 14.13 8.23
C ALA A 40 -24.94 15.02 7.36
N ALA A 41 -23.84 14.49 6.83
CA ALA A 41 -22.89 15.23 6.01
C ALA A 41 -23.49 15.69 4.67
N GLY A 42 -23.17 16.91 4.25
CA GLY A 42 -23.36 17.42 2.90
C GLY A 42 -22.11 17.26 2.04
N GLU A 43 -22.22 17.56 0.74
CA GLU A 43 -21.08 17.53 -0.19
C GLU A 43 -19.91 18.40 0.31
N GLY A 44 -18.70 17.85 0.29
CA GLY A 44 -17.47 18.50 0.74
C GLY A 44 -17.20 18.45 2.25
N ASP A 45 -18.14 17.95 3.07
CA ASP A 45 -17.94 17.82 4.51
C ASP A 45 -16.92 16.72 4.86
N THR A 46 -16.44 16.77 6.11
CA THR A 46 -15.56 15.74 6.69
C THR A 46 -16.25 15.07 7.87
N VAL A 47 -16.35 13.74 7.85
CA VAL A 47 -16.70 12.91 9.00
C VAL A 47 -15.39 12.51 9.68
N LEU A 48 -15.07 13.15 10.81
CA LEU A 48 -13.85 12.93 11.58
C LEU A 48 -14.12 11.93 12.71
N VAL A 49 -13.43 10.79 12.66
CA VAL A 49 -13.64 9.65 13.55
C VAL A 49 -12.52 9.61 14.60
N ALA A 50 -12.88 9.76 15.86
CA ALA A 50 -11.94 9.71 16.99
C ALA A 50 -11.33 8.31 17.18
N ASP A 51 -10.31 8.21 18.03
CA ASP A 51 -9.67 6.93 18.33
C ASP A 51 -10.67 5.94 18.96
N GLY A 52 -10.57 4.68 18.55
CA GLY A 52 -11.39 3.61 19.09
C GLY A 52 -11.61 2.45 18.14
N THR A 53 -12.26 1.41 18.67
CA THR A 53 -12.71 0.26 17.88
C THR A 53 -14.21 0.38 17.64
N TYR A 54 -14.57 0.50 16.36
CA TYR A 54 -15.91 0.70 15.86
C TYR A 54 -16.46 -0.63 15.35
N THR A 55 -17.53 -1.10 15.99
CA THR A 55 -18.22 -2.37 15.69
C THR A 55 -19.73 -2.16 15.58
N GLY A 56 -20.41 -3.17 15.02
CA GLY A 56 -21.87 -3.21 14.97
C GLY A 56 -22.50 -2.24 13.95
N THR A 57 -23.84 -2.22 13.94
CA THR A 57 -24.64 -1.46 12.96
C THR A 57 -24.25 0.02 12.91
N GLY A 58 -24.03 0.54 11.69
CA GLY A 58 -23.66 1.93 11.43
C GLY A 58 -22.15 2.21 11.52
N ASN A 59 -21.35 1.23 11.94
CA ASN A 59 -19.88 1.30 12.00
C ASN A 59 -19.20 0.24 11.11
N ARG A 60 -20.01 -0.61 10.48
CA ARG A 60 -19.65 -1.57 9.43
C ARG A 60 -20.71 -1.47 8.34
N ASP A 61 -20.38 -2.01 7.17
CA ASP A 61 -21.17 -1.83 5.95
C ASP A 61 -21.45 -0.36 5.63
N ILE A 62 -20.44 0.48 5.81
CA ILE A 62 -20.54 1.92 5.70
C ILE A 62 -20.71 2.30 4.22
N ASP A 63 -21.75 3.07 3.91
CA ASP A 63 -22.10 3.49 2.56
C ASP A 63 -22.02 5.03 2.48
N PHE A 64 -21.29 5.52 1.48
CA PHE A 64 -21.13 6.95 1.23
C PHE A 64 -22.37 7.59 0.59
N LEU A 65 -23.32 6.77 0.11
CA LEU A 65 -24.58 7.20 -0.51
C LEU A 65 -24.35 8.12 -1.71
N GLY A 66 -23.24 7.93 -2.44
CA GLY A 66 -22.86 8.74 -3.60
C GLY A 66 -22.27 10.12 -3.25
N LYS A 67 -22.08 10.44 -1.97
CA LYS A 67 -21.60 11.76 -1.52
C LYS A 67 -20.10 11.94 -1.73
N ALA A 68 -19.68 13.12 -2.19
CA ALA A 68 -18.29 13.54 -2.23
C ALA A 68 -17.87 14.15 -0.89
N ILE A 69 -17.61 13.29 0.10
CA ILE A 69 -17.18 13.67 1.46
C ILE A 69 -15.88 12.96 1.83
N VAL A 70 -15.20 13.47 2.86
CA VAL A 70 -14.07 12.81 3.48
C VAL A 70 -14.54 12.09 4.74
N VAL A 71 -14.28 10.80 4.86
CA VAL A 71 -14.39 10.04 6.11
C VAL A 71 -12.97 9.69 6.53
N MET A 72 -12.52 10.21 7.67
CA MET A 72 -11.14 10.02 8.11
C MET A 72 -11.00 9.81 9.61
N SER A 73 -9.99 9.04 10.01
CA SER A 73 -9.53 8.95 11.40
C SER A 73 -8.92 10.27 11.88
N GLU A 74 -8.98 10.51 13.19
CA GLU A 74 -8.28 11.62 13.83
C GLU A 74 -6.77 11.36 13.95
N ASN A 75 -6.36 10.18 14.42
CA ASN A 75 -4.95 9.87 14.72
C ASN A 75 -4.40 8.63 13.98
N GLY A 76 -4.98 8.28 12.84
CA GLY A 76 -4.44 7.26 11.94
C GLY A 76 -4.95 5.83 12.21
N PRO A 77 -4.54 4.89 11.33
CA PRO A 77 -5.11 3.55 11.28
C PRO A 77 -4.75 2.71 12.50
N GLU A 78 -3.68 3.04 13.21
CA GLU A 78 -3.17 2.23 14.30
C GLU A 78 -4.04 2.34 15.58
N VAL A 79 -4.84 3.39 15.71
CA VAL A 79 -5.76 3.61 16.85
C VAL A 79 -7.22 3.75 16.46
N THR A 80 -7.53 3.85 15.17
CA THR A 80 -8.91 3.97 14.66
C THR A 80 -9.27 2.74 13.85
N ILE A 81 -9.97 1.80 14.49
CA ILE A 81 -10.19 0.45 13.97
C ILE A 81 -11.67 0.27 13.63
N ILE A 82 -11.95 -0.06 12.38
CA ILE A 82 -13.24 -0.60 11.93
C ILE A 82 -13.13 -2.12 11.96
N ASP A 83 -13.76 -2.72 12.96
CA ASP A 83 -13.80 -4.17 13.16
C ASP A 83 -15.15 -4.70 12.69
N CYS A 84 -15.16 -5.29 11.49
CA CYS A 84 -16.39 -5.67 10.81
C CYS A 84 -17.10 -6.84 11.50
N GLN A 85 -16.33 -7.69 12.20
CA GLN A 85 -16.84 -8.91 12.84
C GLN A 85 -17.63 -9.81 11.87
N GLY A 86 -17.26 -9.81 10.60
CA GLY A 86 -17.91 -10.58 9.55
C GLY A 86 -17.59 -12.06 9.67
N THR A 87 -18.59 -12.91 9.45
CA THR A 87 -18.43 -14.37 9.36
C THR A 87 -19.17 -14.92 8.15
N HIS A 88 -19.09 -16.23 7.93
CA HIS A 88 -19.87 -16.89 6.89
C HIS A 88 -21.39 -16.80 7.17
N GLU A 89 -21.80 -16.90 8.44
CA GLU A 89 -23.20 -16.82 8.87
C GLU A 89 -23.74 -15.38 8.92
N ASP A 90 -22.87 -14.40 9.18
CA ASP A 90 -23.20 -12.98 9.28
C ASP A 90 -22.15 -12.15 8.52
N PRO A 91 -22.20 -12.16 7.17
CA PRO A 91 -21.17 -11.50 6.35
C PRO A 91 -21.28 -9.98 6.45
N HIS A 92 -20.16 -9.36 6.80
CA HIS A 92 -20.03 -7.91 6.97
C HIS A 92 -18.69 -7.44 6.41
N ARG A 93 -18.64 -6.22 5.89
CA ARG A 93 -17.42 -5.57 5.42
C ARG A 93 -17.30 -4.15 5.98
N GLY A 94 -16.20 -3.48 5.67
CA GLY A 94 -15.96 -2.10 6.11
C GLY A 94 -16.81 -1.12 5.32
N PHE A 95 -16.58 -1.03 4.01
CA PHE A 95 -17.14 0.01 3.15
C PHE A 95 -17.77 -0.50 1.86
N TYR A 96 -18.83 0.18 1.45
CA TYR A 96 -19.51 0.05 0.16
C TYR A 96 -19.41 1.36 -0.62
N PHE A 97 -18.95 1.24 -1.87
CA PHE A 97 -19.01 2.30 -2.87
C PHE A 97 -19.78 1.77 -4.06
N THR A 98 -21.08 2.01 -4.08
CA THR A 98 -22.01 1.42 -5.07
C THR A 98 -22.97 2.44 -5.68
N HIS A 99 -22.78 3.72 -5.39
CA HIS A 99 -23.70 4.80 -5.76
C HIS A 99 -23.06 5.83 -6.70
N GLY A 100 -21.96 5.46 -7.36
CA GLY A 100 -21.26 6.32 -8.31
C GLY A 100 -20.31 7.30 -7.63
N GLU A 101 -19.80 6.95 -6.45
CA GLU A 101 -18.82 7.76 -5.73
C GLU A 101 -17.61 8.08 -6.61
N GLY A 102 -17.16 9.33 -6.57
CA GLY A 102 -16.00 9.81 -7.31
C GLY A 102 -14.77 9.95 -6.42
N PRO A 103 -13.66 10.50 -6.95
CA PRO A 103 -12.40 10.62 -6.21
C PRO A 103 -12.49 11.54 -4.98
N ASN A 104 -13.53 12.36 -4.86
CA ASN A 104 -13.80 13.20 -3.70
C ASN A 104 -14.55 12.46 -2.57
N SER A 105 -14.96 11.21 -2.78
CA SER A 105 -15.42 10.30 -1.74
C SER A 105 -14.18 9.59 -1.17
N VAL A 106 -13.69 10.09 -0.04
CA VAL A 106 -12.38 9.70 0.51
C VAL A 106 -12.55 8.89 1.79
N VAL A 107 -11.90 7.73 1.86
CA VAL A 107 -11.71 6.97 3.11
C VAL A 107 -10.23 6.98 3.49
N GLN A 108 -9.94 7.49 4.70
CA GLN A 108 -8.56 7.73 5.11
C GLN A 108 -8.25 7.36 6.57
N GLY A 109 -7.11 6.69 6.77
CA GLY A 109 -6.52 6.52 8.09
C GLY A 109 -7.19 5.47 8.98
N PHE A 110 -7.89 4.47 8.42
CA PHE A 110 -8.51 3.42 9.22
C PHE A 110 -7.74 2.11 9.16
N THR A 111 -7.69 1.38 10.28
CA THR A 111 -7.56 -0.08 10.19
C THR A 111 -8.93 -0.66 9.86
N ILE A 112 -9.03 -1.46 8.81
CA ILE A 112 -10.25 -2.16 8.40
C ILE A 112 -9.96 -3.66 8.44
N ARG A 113 -10.59 -4.36 9.37
CA ARG A 113 -10.32 -5.78 9.63
C ARG A 113 -11.57 -6.59 9.91
N GLY A 114 -11.38 -7.92 9.89
CA GLY A 114 -12.42 -8.88 10.25
C GLY A 114 -13.61 -8.86 9.28
N GLY A 115 -13.43 -8.35 8.07
CA GLY A 115 -14.43 -8.37 7.01
C GLY A 115 -14.56 -9.76 6.39
N TYR A 116 -15.80 -10.16 6.09
CA TYR A 116 -16.14 -11.42 5.44
C TYR A 116 -17.19 -11.19 4.35
N ALA A 117 -16.83 -11.48 3.10
CA ALA A 117 -17.76 -11.48 1.97
C ALA A 117 -18.13 -12.91 1.56
N TYR A 118 -19.42 -13.24 1.68
CA TYR A 118 -20.02 -14.51 1.27
C TYR A 118 -21.10 -14.28 0.21
N GLY A 119 -21.23 -15.19 -0.75
CA GLY A 119 -22.36 -15.20 -1.67
C GLY A 119 -21.98 -15.62 -3.08
N GLU A 120 -23.00 -15.91 -3.89
CA GLU A 120 -22.82 -16.18 -5.30
C GLU A 120 -22.54 -14.87 -6.04
N SER A 121 -21.63 -14.90 -7.03
CA SER A 121 -21.26 -13.75 -7.88
C SER A 121 -20.60 -12.58 -7.14
N SER A 122 -21.02 -11.34 -7.37
CA SER A 122 -20.36 -10.15 -6.83
C SER A 122 -20.49 -9.97 -5.31
N GLN A 123 -21.51 -10.59 -4.70
CA GLN A 123 -21.78 -10.48 -3.26
C GLN A 123 -20.69 -11.14 -2.40
N GLY A 124 -20.05 -12.19 -2.93
CA GLY A 124 -18.93 -12.90 -2.30
C GLY A 124 -17.56 -12.27 -2.54
N SER A 125 -17.49 -11.01 -2.96
CA SER A 125 -16.26 -10.28 -3.24
C SER A 125 -16.09 -9.04 -2.35
N GLY A 126 -14.86 -8.58 -2.14
CA GLY A 126 -14.55 -7.39 -1.36
C GLY A 126 -14.72 -7.61 0.14
N GLY A 127 -13.78 -8.31 0.77
CA GLY A 127 -13.86 -8.65 2.19
C GLY A 127 -13.86 -7.40 3.08
N ALA A 128 -13.06 -6.39 2.73
CA ALA A 128 -13.01 -5.11 3.46
C ALA A 128 -13.76 -4.00 2.73
N ILE A 129 -13.49 -3.82 1.44
CA ILE A 129 -14.01 -2.70 0.63
C ILE A 129 -14.48 -3.24 -0.71
N ILE A 130 -15.67 -2.80 -1.13
CA ILE A 130 -16.18 -3.03 -2.48
C ILE A 130 -16.41 -1.71 -3.22
N CYS A 131 -15.87 -1.61 -4.43
CA CYS A 131 -16.14 -0.55 -5.39
C CYS A 131 -16.89 -1.15 -6.58
N TRP A 132 -18.10 -0.66 -6.83
CA TRP A 132 -18.96 -1.11 -7.92
C TRP A 132 -19.43 0.10 -8.71
N ASN A 133 -18.98 0.21 -9.96
CA ASN A 133 -19.24 1.37 -10.81
C ASN A 133 -18.97 2.70 -10.09
N SER A 134 -17.92 2.73 -9.25
CA SER A 134 -17.61 3.82 -8.33
C SER A 134 -16.08 3.93 -8.18
N SER A 135 -15.54 5.14 -8.15
CA SER A 135 -14.10 5.42 -8.19
C SER A 135 -13.66 6.32 -7.02
N PRO A 136 -13.79 5.85 -5.77
CA PRO A 136 -13.41 6.60 -4.57
C PRO A 136 -11.88 6.74 -4.42
N THR A 137 -11.47 7.55 -3.44
CA THR A 137 -10.08 7.59 -2.96
C THR A 137 -9.96 6.79 -1.66
N ILE A 138 -9.08 5.79 -1.67
CA ILE A 138 -8.75 4.92 -0.54
C ILE A 138 -7.29 5.18 -0.20
N VAL A 139 -7.03 5.90 0.90
CA VAL A 139 -5.69 6.41 1.21
C VAL A 139 -5.25 6.23 2.65
N GLY A 140 -4.01 5.78 2.87
CA GLY A 140 -3.45 5.75 4.23
C GLY A 140 -4.16 4.78 5.19
N ASN A 141 -4.81 3.74 4.69
CA ASN A 141 -5.52 2.75 5.51
C ASN A 141 -4.67 1.49 5.74
N SER A 142 -4.96 0.76 6.81
CA SER A 142 -4.48 -0.60 7.06
C SER A 142 -5.62 -1.60 6.83
N ILE A 143 -5.64 -2.26 5.67
CA ILE A 143 -6.66 -3.23 5.28
C ILE A 143 -6.11 -4.62 5.54
N THR A 144 -6.51 -5.22 6.66
CA THR A 144 -5.82 -6.41 7.18
C THR A 144 -6.74 -7.51 7.68
N GLY A 145 -6.38 -8.77 7.43
CA GLY A 145 -7.11 -9.92 7.96
C GLY A 145 -8.56 -10.03 7.49
N ASN A 146 -8.85 -9.62 6.26
CA ASN A 146 -10.19 -9.72 5.66
C ASN A 146 -10.29 -10.93 4.72
N ARG A 147 -11.51 -11.41 4.52
CA ARG A 147 -11.80 -12.60 3.72
C ARG A 147 -12.93 -12.36 2.73
N ALA A 148 -12.75 -12.86 1.52
CA ALA A 148 -13.81 -12.97 0.52
C ALA A 148 -13.83 -14.38 -0.05
N GLU A 149 -14.93 -14.82 -0.66
CA GLU A 149 -14.97 -16.14 -1.27
C GLU A 149 -14.60 -16.16 -2.76
N LEU A 150 -14.88 -15.08 -3.49
CA LEU A 150 -14.74 -15.05 -4.96
C LEU A 150 -13.65 -14.08 -5.47
N GLY A 151 -13.43 -12.94 -4.83
CA GLY A 151 -12.38 -12.02 -5.26
C GLY A 151 -12.20 -10.83 -4.33
N GLY A 152 -10.98 -10.30 -4.26
CA GLY A 152 -10.66 -9.13 -3.45
C GLY A 152 -10.83 -9.40 -1.96
N GLY A 153 -9.91 -10.18 -1.37
CA GLY A 153 -9.92 -10.44 0.08
C GLY A 153 -9.90 -9.12 0.87
N GLY A 154 -9.07 -8.17 0.44
CA GLY A 154 -9.10 -6.79 0.92
C GLY A 154 -10.07 -5.93 0.11
N ILE A 155 -9.65 -5.53 -1.10
CA ILE A 155 -10.38 -4.59 -1.96
C ILE A 155 -10.85 -5.30 -3.23
N PHE A 156 -12.12 -5.12 -3.59
CA PHE A 156 -12.66 -5.54 -4.88
C PHE A 156 -13.18 -4.35 -5.67
N CYS A 157 -12.86 -4.30 -6.96
CA CYS A 157 -13.30 -3.27 -7.90
C CYS A 157 -13.97 -3.92 -9.11
N TYR A 158 -15.16 -3.42 -9.47
CA TYR A 158 -15.87 -3.80 -10.70
C TYR A 158 -16.29 -2.56 -11.48
N GLU A 159 -15.90 -2.46 -12.76
CA GLU A 159 -16.13 -1.27 -13.60
C GLU A 159 -15.75 0.03 -12.88
N SER A 160 -14.63 0.02 -12.16
CA SER A 160 -14.27 1.05 -11.18
C SER A 160 -12.80 1.47 -11.35
N SER A 161 -12.50 2.74 -11.11
CA SER A 161 -11.15 3.31 -11.25
C SER A 161 -10.73 4.11 -10.00
N PRO A 162 -10.76 3.51 -8.79
CA PRO A 162 -10.39 4.21 -7.57
C PRO A 162 -8.91 4.63 -7.54
N GLN A 163 -8.62 5.59 -6.67
CA GLN A 163 -7.25 5.89 -6.25
C GLN A 163 -6.94 5.09 -4.98
N ILE A 164 -6.05 4.11 -5.06
CA ILE A 164 -5.62 3.27 -3.94
C ILE A 164 -4.17 3.66 -3.61
N VAL A 165 -3.98 4.50 -2.59
CA VAL A 165 -2.70 5.17 -2.34
C VAL A 165 -2.21 5.00 -0.91
N ALA A 166 -0.93 4.72 -0.72
CA ALA A 166 -0.29 4.70 0.60
C ALA A 166 -1.00 3.81 1.65
N ASN A 167 -1.65 2.74 1.22
CA ASN A 167 -2.29 1.78 2.12
C ASN A 167 -1.35 0.62 2.46
N ARG A 168 -1.53 0.06 3.65
CA ARG A 168 -1.03 -1.27 4.00
C ARG A 168 -2.16 -2.27 3.74
N ILE A 169 -1.97 -3.20 2.80
CA ILE A 169 -2.96 -4.22 2.44
C ILE A 169 -2.33 -5.57 2.73
N ALA A 170 -2.71 -6.19 3.85
CA ALA A 170 -1.99 -7.36 4.34
C ALA A 170 -2.88 -8.50 4.83
N GLU A 171 -2.39 -9.73 4.71
CA GLU A 171 -3.03 -10.91 5.33
C GLU A 171 -4.50 -11.11 4.92
N ASN A 172 -4.89 -10.59 3.76
CA ASN A 172 -6.23 -10.78 3.23
C ASN A 172 -6.27 -12.03 2.37
N VAL A 173 -7.35 -12.81 2.50
CA VAL A 173 -7.40 -14.15 1.90
C VAL A 173 -8.69 -14.43 1.14
N LEU A 174 -8.60 -15.30 0.14
CA LEU A 174 -9.77 -15.88 -0.54
C LEU A 174 -10.11 -17.28 -0.01
N GLY A 175 -11.41 -17.53 0.15
CA GLY A 175 -11.94 -18.83 0.57
C GLY A 175 -11.98 -19.88 -0.53
N THR A 176 -12.21 -19.48 -1.79
CA THR A 176 -12.43 -20.40 -2.91
C THR A 176 -11.63 -20.03 -4.17
N TYR A 177 -12.18 -20.30 -5.36
CA TYR A 177 -11.59 -19.95 -6.65
C TYR A 177 -11.76 -18.45 -6.91
N GLY A 178 -10.66 -17.74 -7.15
CA GLY A 178 -10.73 -16.29 -7.25
C GLY A 178 -9.37 -15.60 -7.41
N GLY A 179 -9.42 -14.34 -7.79
CA GLY A 179 -8.26 -13.46 -7.98
C GLY A 179 -8.15 -12.39 -6.89
N GLY A 180 -6.93 -12.02 -6.52
CA GLY A 180 -6.66 -10.79 -5.76
C GLY A 180 -6.89 -10.96 -4.27
N GLY A 181 -5.93 -11.55 -3.57
CA GLY A 181 -5.99 -11.66 -2.10
C GLY A 181 -6.02 -10.26 -1.48
N GLY A 182 -5.10 -9.40 -1.90
CA GLY A 182 -5.09 -7.98 -1.55
C GLY A 182 -6.12 -7.18 -2.35
N ILE A 183 -5.85 -6.99 -3.65
CA ILE A 183 -6.66 -6.17 -4.56
C ILE A 183 -7.13 -7.02 -5.75
N CYS A 184 -8.42 -6.98 -6.05
CA CYS A 184 -8.99 -7.58 -7.25
C CYS A 184 -9.69 -6.53 -8.12
N LEU A 185 -9.25 -6.41 -9.36
CA LEU A 185 -9.85 -5.59 -10.40
C LEU A 185 -10.59 -6.51 -11.35
N ASN A 186 -11.86 -6.22 -11.62
CA ASN A 186 -12.69 -7.05 -12.46
C ASN A 186 -13.46 -6.21 -13.46
N TYR A 187 -13.21 -6.45 -14.74
CA TYR A 187 -13.93 -5.84 -15.86
C TYR A 187 -13.79 -4.30 -15.93
N LEU A 188 -13.07 -3.83 -16.97
CA LEU A 188 -12.97 -2.41 -17.33
C LEU A 188 -12.52 -1.46 -16.19
N CYS A 189 -11.67 -1.95 -15.27
CA CYS A 189 -11.12 -1.11 -14.20
C CYS A 189 -9.83 -0.43 -14.67
N ALA A 190 -9.62 0.84 -14.29
CA ALA A 190 -8.39 1.59 -14.56
C ALA A 190 -7.92 2.40 -13.32
N PRO A 191 -7.70 1.74 -12.16
CA PRO A 191 -7.30 2.43 -10.94
C PRO A 191 -5.84 2.89 -10.98
N THR A 192 -5.54 3.88 -10.15
CA THR A 192 -4.17 4.17 -9.72
C THR A 192 -3.90 3.43 -8.41
N ILE A 193 -2.89 2.56 -8.40
CA ILE A 193 -2.44 1.80 -7.24
C ILE A 193 -1.01 2.26 -6.95
N ARG A 194 -0.82 3.17 -5.99
CA ARG A 194 0.48 3.82 -5.77
C ARG A 194 0.95 3.85 -4.31
N GLY A 195 2.23 3.57 -4.07
CA GLY A 195 2.83 3.76 -2.76
C GLY A 195 2.30 2.79 -1.69
N ASN A 196 1.65 1.69 -2.08
CA ASN A 196 1.07 0.74 -1.14
C ASN A 196 2.10 -0.32 -0.73
N THR A 197 1.91 -0.86 0.48
CA THR A 197 2.57 -2.08 0.94
C THR A 197 1.55 -3.22 0.90
N ILE A 198 1.69 -4.13 -0.06
CA ILE A 198 0.76 -5.23 -0.33
C ILE A 198 1.47 -6.54 0.03
N THR A 199 1.18 -7.09 1.21
CA THR A 199 2.00 -8.18 1.77
C THR A 199 1.25 -9.31 2.43
N GLY A 200 1.72 -10.55 2.27
CA GLY A 200 1.14 -11.70 2.99
C GLY A 200 -0.29 -12.03 2.60
N ASN A 201 -0.78 -11.54 1.44
CA ASN A 201 -2.13 -11.83 0.98
C ASN A 201 -2.19 -13.18 0.25
N GLY A 202 -3.34 -13.86 0.32
CA GLY A 202 -3.53 -15.23 -0.16
C GLY A 202 -4.69 -15.38 -1.13
N ALA A 203 -4.47 -15.94 -2.32
CA ALA A 203 -5.55 -16.17 -3.30
C ALA A 203 -5.38 -17.48 -4.09
N PHE A 204 -6.32 -17.77 -4.99
CA PHE A 204 -6.12 -18.82 -5.99
C PHE A 204 -5.23 -18.33 -7.14
N GLY A 205 -5.44 -17.10 -7.61
CA GLY A 205 -4.55 -16.37 -8.52
C GLY A 205 -4.36 -14.91 -8.09
N GLY A 206 -3.22 -14.28 -8.40
CA GLY A 206 -2.98 -12.88 -8.01
C GLY A 206 -2.99 -12.71 -6.49
N GLY A 207 -2.03 -13.27 -5.77
CA GLY A 207 -1.98 -13.20 -4.30
C GLY A 207 -2.05 -11.76 -3.81
N GLY A 208 -1.20 -10.89 -4.35
CA GLY A 208 -1.23 -9.44 -4.12
C GLY A 208 -2.33 -8.75 -4.92
N ILE A 209 -2.15 -8.65 -6.23
CA ILE A 209 -3.03 -7.92 -7.16
C ILE A 209 -3.50 -8.84 -8.28
N HIS A 210 -4.79 -8.83 -8.57
CA HIS A 210 -5.37 -9.45 -9.76
C HIS A 210 -6.01 -8.41 -10.67
N CYS A 211 -5.55 -8.38 -11.94
CA CYS A 211 -6.11 -7.57 -13.01
C CYS A 211 -6.91 -8.47 -13.94
N GLY A 212 -8.23 -8.53 -13.71
CA GLY A 212 -9.17 -9.29 -14.51
C GLY A 212 -9.51 -8.61 -15.84
N MET A 213 -10.42 -9.23 -16.60
CA MET A 213 -10.83 -8.86 -17.96
C MET A 213 -10.77 -7.36 -18.30
N TYR A 214 -9.98 -6.99 -19.31
CA TYR A 214 -9.91 -5.63 -19.88
C TYR A 214 -9.60 -4.52 -18.89
N CYS A 215 -8.84 -4.80 -17.82
CA CYS A 215 -8.41 -3.78 -16.86
C CYS A 215 -7.10 -3.11 -17.33
N SER A 216 -6.96 -1.82 -17.06
CA SER A 216 -5.77 -1.03 -17.41
C SER A 216 -5.24 -0.26 -16.19
N PRO A 217 -4.78 -0.94 -15.13
CA PRO A 217 -4.31 -0.26 -13.92
C PRO A 217 -2.93 0.38 -14.11
N ASP A 218 -2.72 1.49 -13.42
CA ASP A 218 -1.40 2.08 -13.17
C ASP A 218 -0.92 1.64 -11.77
N ILE A 219 0.08 0.75 -11.74
CA ILE A 219 0.63 0.16 -10.53
C ILE A 219 2.03 0.74 -10.36
N ALA A 220 2.21 1.66 -9.41
CA ALA A 220 3.48 2.37 -9.26
C ALA A 220 3.99 2.52 -7.83
N ALA A 221 5.30 2.49 -7.61
CA ALA A 221 5.88 2.75 -6.27
C ALA A 221 5.36 1.83 -5.15
N ASN A 222 4.89 0.62 -5.46
CA ASN A 222 4.37 -0.32 -4.46
C ASN A 222 5.43 -1.33 -4.05
N THR A 223 5.40 -1.73 -2.78
CA THR A 223 6.06 -2.93 -2.30
C THR A 223 5.03 -4.07 -2.31
N ILE A 224 5.20 -5.05 -3.20
CA ILE A 224 4.31 -6.21 -3.38
C ILE A 224 5.12 -7.44 -2.99
N ALA A 225 4.96 -7.92 -1.76
CA ALA A 225 5.86 -8.93 -1.24
C ALA A 225 5.23 -10.01 -0.39
N ALA A 226 5.83 -11.20 -0.38
CA ALA A 226 5.38 -12.33 0.44
C ALA A 226 3.89 -12.71 0.21
N ASN A 227 3.32 -12.40 -0.95
CA ASN A 227 1.96 -12.80 -1.29
C ASN A 227 1.95 -14.20 -1.91
N ALA A 228 0.89 -14.97 -1.68
CA ALA A 228 0.79 -16.35 -2.14
C ALA A 228 -0.46 -16.57 -3.00
N ALA A 229 -0.27 -17.19 -4.17
CA ALA A 229 -1.34 -17.69 -5.01
C ALA A 229 -1.23 -19.22 -5.11
N ARG A 230 -2.34 -19.94 -4.93
CA ARG A 230 -2.34 -21.41 -5.06
C ARG A 230 -1.95 -21.90 -6.46
N ARG A 231 -2.19 -21.09 -7.50
CA ARG A 231 -1.94 -21.48 -8.89
C ARG A 231 -1.01 -20.54 -9.63
N HIS A 232 -1.30 -19.24 -9.69
CA HIS A 232 -0.51 -18.33 -10.53
C HIS A 232 -0.47 -16.88 -10.05
N GLY A 233 0.61 -16.17 -10.36
CA GLY A 233 0.77 -14.74 -10.04
C GLY A 233 0.77 -14.50 -8.54
N GLY A 234 1.81 -14.94 -7.84
CA GLY A 234 1.92 -14.70 -6.39
C GLY A 234 1.80 -13.21 -6.08
N GLY A 235 2.55 -12.37 -6.79
CA GLY A 235 2.50 -10.90 -6.69
C GLY A 235 1.34 -10.33 -7.51
N ILE A 236 1.47 -10.32 -8.83
CA ILE A 236 0.54 -9.72 -9.78
C ILE A 236 0.08 -10.77 -10.81
N SER A 237 -1.22 -10.79 -11.12
CA SER A 237 -1.78 -11.61 -12.18
C SER A 237 -2.62 -10.76 -13.13
N CYS A 238 -2.29 -10.74 -14.42
CA CYS A 238 -3.00 -9.98 -15.46
C CYS A 238 -3.69 -10.90 -16.47
N TRP A 239 -4.98 -10.69 -16.72
CA TRP A 239 -5.85 -11.59 -17.47
C TRP A 239 -6.61 -10.89 -18.59
N VAL A 240 -6.79 -11.60 -19.70
CA VAL A 240 -7.81 -11.40 -20.74
C VAL A 240 -7.99 -9.94 -21.16
N GLY A 241 -7.16 -9.48 -22.08
CA GLY A 241 -7.20 -8.14 -22.66
C GLY A 241 -6.79 -7.02 -21.71
N SER A 242 -6.27 -7.34 -20.52
CA SER A 242 -5.75 -6.32 -19.59
C SER A 242 -4.45 -5.69 -20.10
N LEU A 243 -4.24 -4.42 -19.74
CA LEU A 243 -3.12 -3.57 -20.15
C LEU A 243 -2.50 -2.90 -18.92
N ALA A 244 -1.73 -3.65 -18.12
CA ALA A 244 -1.16 -3.14 -16.87
C ALA A 244 0.12 -2.33 -17.11
N THR A 245 0.23 -1.16 -16.48
CA THR A 245 1.48 -0.40 -16.38
C THR A 245 2.07 -0.60 -14.98
N ILE A 246 3.29 -1.13 -14.91
CA ILE A 246 3.97 -1.52 -13.67
C ILE A 246 5.29 -0.76 -13.59
N MET A 247 5.35 0.28 -12.75
CA MET A 247 6.48 1.21 -12.73
C MET A 247 7.04 1.48 -11.33
N GLY A 248 8.35 1.34 -11.13
CA GLY A 248 8.92 1.68 -9.82
C GLY A 248 8.44 0.75 -8.71
N ASN A 249 8.16 -0.52 -8.97
CA ASN A 249 7.67 -1.42 -7.92
C ASN A 249 8.78 -2.34 -7.43
N THR A 250 8.71 -2.74 -6.17
CA THR A 250 9.47 -3.89 -5.66
C THR A 250 8.51 -5.06 -5.50
N ILE A 251 8.69 -6.08 -6.34
CA ILE A 251 7.91 -7.31 -6.34
C ILE A 251 8.87 -8.42 -5.88
N SER A 252 8.66 -8.94 -4.67
CA SER A 252 9.65 -9.86 -4.09
C SER A 252 9.04 -10.89 -3.17
N ARG A 253 9.60 -12.10 -3.16
CA ARG A 253 9.22 -13.19 -2.24
C ARG A 253 7.76 -13.63 -2.34
N ASN A 254 7.12 -13.34 -3.46
CA ASN A 254 5.80 -13.83 -3.77
C ASN A 254 5.87 -15.28 -4.26
N ALA A 255 4.82 -16.04 -4.00
CA ALA A 255 4.74 -17.46 -4.32
C ALA A 255 3.56 -17.75 -5.24
N GLY A 256 3.84 -18.10 -6.48
CA GLY A 256 2.87 -18.64 -7.44
C GLY A 256 2.95 -20.17 -7.43
N GLY A 257 1.92 -20.85 -6.96
CA GLY A 257 1.98 -22.30 -6.73
C GLY A 257 2.39 -23.13 -7.96
N LEU A 258 2.05 -22.68 -9.17
CA LEU A 258 2.50 -23.29 -10.43
C LEU A 258 3.30 -22.31 -11.30
N TYR A 259 2.78 -21.10 -11.53
CA TYR A 259 3.30 -20.20 -12.58
C TYR A 259 3.41 -18.76 -12.11
N GLY A 260 4.49 -18.04 -12.47
CA GLY A 260 4.60 -16.61 -12.22
C GLY A 260 4.57 -16.28 -10.72
N GLY A 261 5.69 -16.44 -10.03
CA GLY A 261 5.82 -16.03 -8.63
C GLY A 261 5.56 -14.53 -8.49
N GLY A 262 6.28 -13.73 -9.26
CA GLY A 262 6.11 -12.28 -9.34
C GLY A 262 4.92 -11.88 -10.18
N ILE A 263 5.03 -12.06 -11.50
CA ILE A 263 4.05 -11.64 -12.49
C ILE A 263 3.59 -12.83 -13.35
N TYR A 264 2.27 -12.95 -13.49
CA TYR A 264 1.64 -13.89 -14.42
C TYR A 264 0.78 -13.14 -15.44
N CYS A 265 1.03 -13.38 -16.73
CA CYS A 265 0.30 -12.78 -17.84
C CYS A 265 -0.46 -13.86 -18.63
N TYR A 266 -1.77 -13.70 -18.78
CA TYR A 266 -2.63 -14.62 -19.53
C TYR A 266 -3.55 -13.88 -20.50
N TYR A 267 -3.27 -14.00 -21.79
CA TYR A 267 -3.88 -13.21 -22.86
C TYR A 267 -3.96 -11.72 -22.48
N CYS A 268 -2.83 -11.08 -22.21
CA CYS A 268 -2.77 -9.67 -21.81
C CYS A 268 -1.52 -8.97 -22.34
N SER A 269 -1.43 -7.66 -22.14
CA SER A 269 -0.21 -6.90 -22.35
C SER A 269 0.17 -6.17 -21.05
N ALA A 270 1.47 -6.09 -20.77
CA ALA A 270 1.97 -5.33 -19.63
C ALA A 270 3.26 -4.59 -19.99
N ILE A 271 3.51 -3.50 -19.27
CA ILE A 271 4.78 -2.76 -19.31
C ILE A 271 5.36 -2.81 -17.91
N LEU A 272 6.62 -3.21 -17.79
CA LEU A 272 7.40 -3.27 -16.58
C LEU A 272 8.61 -2.33 -16.73
N MET A 273 8.70 -1.32 -15.87
CA MET A 273 9.80 -0.35 -15.92
C MET A 273 10.25 0.10 -14.52
N ASN A 274 11.52 0.42 -14.36
CA ASN A 274 12.11 0.91 -13.09
C ASN A 274 11.79 0.02 -11.90
N SER A 275 11.59 -1.28 -12.10
CA SER A 275 11.07 -2.16 -11.06
C SER A 275 12.10 -3.23 -10.69
N VAL A 276 11.96 -3.78 -9.50
CA VAL A 276 12.76 -4.92 -9.02
C VAL A 276 11.84 -6.12 -8.86
N LEU A 277 12.17 -7.23 -9.51
CA LEU A 277 11.56 -8.55 -9.39
C LEU A 277 12.62 -9.51 -8.85
N TRP A 278 12.47 -9.93 -7.59
CA TRP A 278 13.53 -10.66 -6.91
C TRP A 278 13.03 -11.67 -5.89
N ALA A 279 13.61 -12.86 -5.89
CA ALA A 279 13.31 -13.95 -4.97
C ALA A 279 11.84 -14.38 -4.97
N ASP A 280 11.13 -14.18 -6.08
CA ASP A 280 9.81 -14.77 -6.26
C ASP A 280 9.93 -16.27 -6.57
N SER A 281 8.86 -17.03 -6.31
CA SER A 281 8.91 -18.49 -6.43
C SER A 281 7.70 -19.05 -7.15
N ALA A 282 7.96 -20.01 -8.05
CA ALA A 282 6.96 -20.81 -8.74
C ALA A 282 7.57 -22.12 -9.25
N ILE A 283 6.73 -23.02 -9.79
CA ILE A 283 7.25 -24.20 -10.49
C ILE A 283 7.86 -23.81 -11.84
N SER A 284 7.29 -22.81 -12.52
CA SER A 284 7.82 -22.26 -13.78
C SER A 284 7.61 -20.75 -13.86
N GLY A 285 8.57 -20.03 -14.45
CA GLY A 285 8.58 -18.57 -14.55
C GLY A 285 8.53 -17.93 -13.17
N LEU A 286 9.66 -17.94 -12.44
CA LEU A 286 9.73 -17.47 -11.06
C LEU A 286 9.31 -16.01 -10.96
N GLU A 287 10.00 -15.14 -11.71
CA GLU A 287 9.69 -13.71 -11.74
C GLU A 287 8.55 -13.41 -12.71
N ILE A 288 8.60 -13.94 -13.93
CA ILE A 288 7.63 -13.65 -14.99
C ILE A 288 7.23 -14.92 -15.74
N TYR A 289 5.92 -15.10 -15.93
CA TYR A 289 5.35 -16.16 -16.76
C TYR A 289 4.33 -15.60 -17.75
N LEU A 290 4.53 -15.88 -19.03
CA LEU A 290 3.61 -15.51 -20.11
C LEU A 290 2.92 -16.74 -20.69
N ASP A 291 1.59 -16.72 -20.72
CA ASP A 291 0.76 -17.78 -21.28
C ASP A 291 -0.26 -17.25 -22.28
N ASP A 292 -0.63 -18.06 -23.26
CA ASP A 292 -1.62 -17.70 -24.27
C ASP A 292 -3.01 -18.28 -23.95
N TYR A 293 -4.06 -17.65 -24.51
CA TYR A 293 -5.41 -18.21 -24.46
C TYR A 293 -5.95 -18.43 -25.86
N SER A 294 -6.18 -19.69 -26.20
CA SER A 294 -6.76 -20.09 -27.49
C SER A 294 -6.05 -19.45 -28.70
N GLY A 295 -4.71 -19.36 -28.66
CA GLY A 295 -3.92 -18.73 -29.72
C GLY A 295 -3.80 -17.20 -29.64
N SER A 296 -4.38 -16.57 -28.61
CA SER A 296 -4.22 -15.13 -28.36
C SER A 296 -3.05 -14.88 -27.43
N ALA A 297 -2.06 -14.14 -27.94
CA ALA A 297 -0.79 -13.88 -27.29
C ALA A 297 -0.92 -13.10 -25.98
N SER A 298 -0.05 -13.41 -25.01
CA SER A 298 0.38 -12.44 -24.00
C SER A 298 1.63 -11.70 -24.45
N SER A 299 1.84 -10.50 -23.92
CA SER A 299 3.09 -9.75 -24.10
C SER A 299 3.49 -9.00 -22.83
N ILE A 300 4.78 -8.86 -22.63
CA ILE A 300 5.33 -7.92 -21.64
C ILE A 300 6.54 -7.19 -22.24
N THR A 301 6.63 -5.89 -21.99
CA THR A 301 7.83 -5.09 -22.25
C THR A 301 8.54 -4.84 -20.93
N VAL A 302 9.84 -5.13 -20.87
CA VAL A 302 10.66 -4.94 -19.67
C VAL A 302 11.81 -4.00 -20.02
N GLU A 303 11.92 -2.88 -19.32
CA GLU A 303 12.97 -1.87 -19.52
C GLU A 303 13.43 -1.30 -18.18
N PHE A 304 14.72 -0.95 -18.05
CA PHE A 304 15.27 -0.34 -16.84
C PHE A 304 14.83 -1.03 -15.53
N SER A 305 14.76 -2.36 -15.53
CA SER A 305 14.28 -3.14 -14.39
C SER A 305 15.28 -4.22 -14.02
N ASP A 306 15.37 -4.53 -12.74
CA ASP A 306 16.18 -5.62 -12.21
C ASP A 306 15.30 -6.85 -12.03
N VAL A 307 15.65 -7.95 -12.69
CA VAL A 307 14.83 -9.17 -12.72
C VAL A 307 15.74 -10.38 -12.52
N GLU A 308 15.51 -11.12 -11.44
CA GLU A 308 16.31 -12.30 -11.10
C GLU A 308 16.32 -13.35 -12.25
N GLY A 309 17.52 -13.74 -12.67
CA GLY A 309 17.80 -14.62 -13.81
C GLY A 309 17.63 -13.98 -15.20
N GLY A 310 17.32 -12.68 -15.24
CA GLY A 310 17.16 -11.87 -16.44
C GLY A 310 16.14 -12.42 -17.42
N SER A 311 16.29 -12.07 -18.71
CA SER A 311 15.37 -12.52 -19.77
C SER A 311 15.30 -14.05 -19.92
N SER A 312 16.33 -14.76 -19.46
CA SER A 312 16.47 -16.21 -19.61
C SER A 312 15.62 -17.00 -18.62
N ALA A 313 15.30 -16.40 -17.47
CA ALA A 313 14.45 -17.00 -16.44
C ALA A 313 12.95 -16.76 -16.67
N VAL A 314 12.61 -15.83 -17.57
CA VAL A 314 11.23 -15.58 -17.98
C VAL A 314 10.69 -16.77 -18.77
N TYR A 315 9.55 -17.31 -18.33
CA TYR A 315 8.85 -18.31 -19.13
C TYR A 315 8.01 -17.61 -20.21
N VAL A 316 8.24 -17.97 -21.47
CA VAL A 316 7.49 -17.44 -22.62
C VAL A 316 6.74 -18.58 -23.31
N GLY A 317 5.42 -18.59 -23.19
CA GLY A 317 4.54 -19.52 -23.89
C GLY A 317 4.64 -19.38 -25.42
N LEU A 318 4.23 -20.43 -26.15
CA LEU A 318 4.47 -20.59 -27.59
C LEU A 318 4.02 -19.38 -28.44
N ASN A 319 2.90 -18.76 -28.07
CA ASN A 319 2.32 -17.61 -28.78
C ASN A 319 2.57 -16.27 -28.07
N CYS A 320 3.43 -16.24 -27.07
CA CYS A 320 3.68 -15.04 -26.25
C CYS A 320 4.93 -14.27 -26.72
N ASN A 321 4.99 -13.00 -26.37
CA ASN A 321 6.11 -12.12 -26.73
C ASN A 321 6.72 -11.48 -25.49
N LEU A 322 8.02 -11.73 -25.29
CA LEU A 322 8.83 -10.96 -24.35
C LEU A 322 9.59 -9.90 -25.14
N TYR A 323 9.32 -8.63 -24.85
CA TYR A 323 10.11 -7.51 -25.35
C TYR A 323 11.10 -7.09 -24.26
N TRP A 324 12.31 -7.62 -24.34
CA TRP A 324 13.39 -7.25 -23.42
C TRP A 324 14.15 -6.06 -23.98
N GLY A 325 13.84 -4.86 -23.47
CA GLY A 325 14.49 -3.63 -23.90
C GLY A 325 15.80 -3.37 -23.16
N GLU A 326 16.20 -2.10 -23.14
CA GLU A 326 17.49 -1.67 -22.59
C GLU A 326 17.43 -1.45 -21.07
N GLY A 327 18.62 -1.35 -20.46
CA GLY A 327 18.76 -0.96 -19.06
C GLY A 327 18.36 -2.01 -18.03
N ASN A 328 17.98 -3.23 -18.43
CA ASN A 328 17.62 -4.28 -17.48
C ASN A 328 18.83 -4.93 -16.80
N LEU A 329 18.67 -5.30 -15.54
CA LEU A 329 19.67 -5.93 -14.68
C LEU A 329 19.22 -7.34 -14.25
N ASP A 330 20.19 -8.09 -13.72
CA ASP A 330 20.03 -9.40 -13.07
C ASP A 330 21.13 -9.52 -12.00
N ASP A 331 21.15 -8.57 -11.07
CA ASP A 331 22.16 -8.48 -10.02
C ASP A 331 21.46 -8.28 -8.67
N ASP A 332 22.00 -8.85 -7.59
CA ASP A 332 21.37 -8.77 -6.26
C ASP A 332 21.05 -7.29 -5.90
N PRO A 333 19.77 -6.93 -5.67
CA PRO A 333 19.38 -5.55 -5.38
C PRO A 333 19.91 -5.06 -4.04
N MET A 334 20.52 -5.92 -3.21
CA MET A 334 21.11 -5.56 -1.92
C MET A 334 20.11 -4.88 -0.98
N PHE A 335 18.94 -5.49 -0.80
CA PHE A 335 17.96 -5.02 0.17
C PHE A 335 18.49 -5.10 1.61
N VAL A 336 18.12 -4.12 2.44
CA VAL A 336 18.56 -4.01 3.85
C VAL A 336 18.24 -5.28 4.65
N LEU A 337 16.96 -5.67 4.73
CA LEU A 337 16.49 -6.82 5.49
C LEU A 337 15.16 -7.36 4.89
N PRO A 338 15.19 -7.99 3.70
CA PRO A 338 13.97 -8.38 2.98
C PRO A 338 13.16 -9.46 3.71
N ASN A 339 13.78 -10.29 4.57
CA ASN A 339 13.05 -11.24 5.43
C ASN A 339 12.17 -10.55 6.48
N SER A 340 12.51 -9.32 6.87
CA SER A 340 11.74 -8.48 7.79
C SER A 340 10.86 -7.48 7.06
N GLY A 341 10.78 -7.57 5.72
CA GLY A 341 9.99 -6.66 4.89
C GLY A 341 10.66 -5.31 4.59
N ASP A 342 11.95 -5.16 4.90
CA ASP A 342 12.70 -3.94 4.59
C ASP A 342 13.40 -4.06 3.24
N TYR A 343 12.75 -3.47 2.23
CA TYR A 343 13.20 -3.45 0.84
C TYR A 343 13.87 -2.14 0.44
N ARG A 344 14.34 -1.34 1.41
CA ARG A 344 15.26 -0.24 1.10
C ARG A 344 16.59 -0.80 0.58
N LEU A 345 17.27 -0.04 -0.28
CA LEU A 345 18.55 -0.45 -0.88
C LEU A 345 19.71 -0.16 0.08
N LEU A 346 20.76 -0.98 0.02
CA LEU A 346 22.04 -0.68 0.66
C LEU A 346 22.96 0.06 -0.32
N TRP A 347 23.87 0.87 0.21
CA TRP A 347 24.91 1.50 -0.61
C TRP A 347 25.76 0.46 -1.34
N GLY A 348 25.94 0.67 -2.64
CA GLY A 348 26.57 -0.28 -3.56
C GLY A 348 25.59 -1.19 -4.30
N SER A 349 24.28 -1.08 -4.02
CA SER A 349 23.24 -1.75 -4.80
C SER A 349 23.36 -1.41 -6.29
N PRO A 350 23.21 -2.39 -7.20
CA PRO A 350 23.17 -2.16 -8.65
C PRO A 350 21.92 -1.38 -9.10
N CYS A 351 20.90 -1.30 -8.24
CA CYS A 351 19.64 -0.62 -8.52
C CYS A 351 19.69 0.89 -8.29
N ILE A 352 20.72 1.40 -7.61
CA ILE A 352 20.89 2.84 -7.36
C ILE A 352 21.31 3.54 -8.67
N ASP A 353 20.66 4.65 -9.01
CA ASP A 353 20.86 5.47 -10.21
C ASP A 353 20.72 4.68 -11.54
N ALA A 354 19.96 3.58 -11.51
CA ALA A 354 19.93 2.61 -12.61
C ALA A 354 18.62 2.58 -13.43
N GLY A 355 17.54 3.20 -12.92
CA GLY A 355 16.24 3.31 -13.58
C GLY A 355 16.25 4.20 -14.83
N HIS A 356 15.10 4.51 -15.42
CA HIS A 356 15.02 5.25 -16.68
C HIS A 356 15.76 6.61 -16.63
N PRO A 357 16.62 6.96 -17.61
CA PRO A 357 17.50 8.14 -17.55
C PRO A 357 16.78 9.50 -17.53
N ASP A 358 15.53 9.54 -18.02
CA ASP A 358 14.69 10.75 -17.99
C ASP A 358 13.86 10.89 -16.69
N SER A 359 14.04 9.99 -15.72
CA SER A 359 13.39 10.03 -14.40
C SER A 359 14.42 10.36 -13.33
N LEU A 360 14.02 11.18 -12.36
CA LEU A 360 14.85 11.57 -11.22
C LEU A 360 14.15 11.24 -9.91
N ASP A 361 14.95 10.90 -8.90
CA ASP A 361 14.50 10.74 -7.53
C ASP A 361 14.42 12.10 -6.80
N PRO A 362 13.81 12.15 -5.59
CA PRO A 362 13.65 13.40 -4.85
C PRO A 362 14.95 14.14 -4.51
N ASP A 363 16.07 13.44 -4.38
CA ASP A 363 17.42 14.00 -4.17
C ASP A 363 18.05 14.55 -5.47
N GLY A 364 17.36 14.39 -6.60
CA GLY A 364 17.75 14.89 -7.91
C GLY A 364 18.72 13.99 -8.67
N THR A 365 19.05 12.80 -8.18
CA THR A 365 19.84 11.81 -8.93
C THR A 365 18.95 11.00 -9.85
N ARG A 366 19.54 10.13 -10.68
CA ARG A 366 18.76 9.35 -11.66
C ARG A 366 17.89 8.38 -10.88
N SER A 367 16.66 8.14 -11.33
CA SER A 367 15.78 7.27 -10.54
C SER A 367 16.38 5.89 -10.31
N ASP A 368 16.24 5.42 -9.08
CA ASP A 368 16.53 4.06 -8.67
C ASP A 368 15.49 3.08 -9.24
N MET A 369 15.87 1.81 -9.30
CA MET A 369 14.92 0.73 -9.55
C MET A 369 14.26 0.30 -8.24
N GLY A 370 12.94 0.08 -8.28
CA GLY A 370 12.15 -0.40 -7.15
C GLY A 370 11.26 0.66 -6.52
N ALA A 371 10.61 0.31 -5.41
CA ALA A 371 9.61 1.13 -4.74
C ALA A 371 10.20 2.23 -3.84
N ARG A 372 11.47 2.11 -3.46
CA ARG A 372 12.15 3.00 -2.53
C ARG A 372 13.48 3.42 -3.15
N PHE A 373 13.66 4.72 -3.32
CA PHE A 373 14.96 5.26 -3.67
C PHE A 373 15.89 5.29 -2.45
N PHE A 374 17.18 5.31 -2.71
CA PHE A 374 18.24 5.52 -1.76
C PHE A 374 18.58 7.01 -1.73
N ASP A 375 18.31 7.68 -0.63
CA ASP A 375 18.58 9.11 -0.48
C ASP A 375 20.10 9.39 -0.50
N GLN A 376 20.55 10.18 -1.47
CA GLN A 376 21.94 10.53 -1.67
C GLN A 376 22.30 11.94 -1.16
N ASP A 377 21.40 12.66 -0.49
CA ASP A 377 21.62 14.05 -0.03
C ASP A 377 22.78 14.17 0.99
N ASP A 378 22.95 13.20 1.90
CA ASP A 378 24.05 13.18 2.88
C ASP A 378 24.83 11.85 2.84
N TYR A 379 26.14 11.91 3.10
CA TYR A 379 27.05 10.76 2.99
C TYR A 379 26.86 9.73 4.12
N MET A 380 26.11 10.05 5.16
CA MET A 380 25.70 9.13 6.22
C MET A 380 24.22 8.80 6.09
N THR A 381 23.86 7.53 6.19
CA THR A 381 22.46 7.06 6.13
C THR A 381 22.14 6.19 7.33
N LEU A 382 20.91 6.26 7.85
CA LEU A 382 20.36 5.49 8.95
C LEU A 382 19.05 4.83 8.55
N TYR A 383 18.99 3.51 8.71
CA TYR A 383 17.74 2.75 8.62
C TYR A 383 17.47 2.00 9.91
N LEU A 384 16.22 2.04 10.36
CA LEU A 384 15.66 1.28 11.46
C LEU A 384 14.70 0.23 10.92
N THR A 385 14.95 -1.03 11.27
CA THR A 385 14.07 -2.14 10.93
C THR A 385 13.61 -2.82 12.22
N PRO A 386 12.34 -2.68 12.62
CA PRO A 386 11.81 -3.39 13.78
C PRO A 386 11.60 -4.89 13.47
N ASP A 387 11.77 -5.73 14.48
CA ASP A 387 11.41 -7.16 14.38
C ASP A 387 9.88 -7.36 14.33
N THR A 388 9.13 -6.46 14.96
CA THR A 388 7.67 -6.48 15.07
C THR A 388 7.12 -5.06 15.25
N MET A 389 5.88 -4.86 14.80
CA MET A 389 5.12 -3.62 15.02
C MET A 389 4.17 -3.71 16.21
N GLU A 390 4.11 -4.86 16.88
CA GLU A 390 3.27 -5.14 18.06
C GLU A 390 4.10 -5.87 19.13
N VAL A 391 4.05 -5.41 20.38
CA VAL A 391 4.84 -5.95 21.50
C VAL A 391 4.09 -5.78 22.83
N SER A 392 4.27 -6.70 23.78
CA SER A 392 3.66 -6.58 25.12
C SER A 392 4.62 -5.97 26.16
N PRO A 393 4.10 -5.34 27.24
CA PRO A 393 4.93 -4.89 28.36
C PRO A 393 5.76 -6.02 28.96
N GLY A 394 7.05 -5.78 29.19
CA GLY A 394 8.01 -6.76 29.68
C GLY A 394 8.69 -7.60 28.60
N GLU A 395 8.19 -7.56 27.37
CA GLU A 395 8.83 -8.20 26.21
C GLU A 395 9.92 -7.31 25.59
N VAL A 396 10.56 -7.82 24.54
CA VAL A 396 11.66 -7.18 23.85
C VAL A 396 11.19 -6.63 22.51
N LEU A 397 11.37 -5.33 22.29
CA LEU A 397 11.36 -4.72 20.98
C LEU A 397 12.78 -4.81 20.41
N GLY A 398 12.99 -5.72 19.47
CA GLY A 398 14.22 -5.81 18.69
C GLY A 398 14.20 -4.83 17.52
N VAL A 399 15.30 -4.11 17.31
CA VAL A 399 15.46 -3.16 16.21
C VAL A 399 16.85 -3.34 15.60
N THR A 400 16.91 -3.56 14.29
CA THR A 400 18.17 -3.50 13.55
C THR A 400 18.42 -2.08 13.08
N TYR A 401 19.58 -1.55 13.47
CA TYR A 401 20.12 -0.30 12.96
C TYR A 401 21.06 -0.61 11.81
N THR A 402 20.78 -0.08 10.63
CA THR A 402 21.71 -0.09 9.50
C THR A 402 22.26 1.32 9.34
N VAL A 403 23.57 1.50 9.54
CA VAL A 403 24.24 2.80 9.38
C VAL A 403 25.26 2.68 8.26
N ILE A 404 25.23 3.64 7.33
CA ILE A 404 26.05 3.62 6.12
C ILE A 404 26.92 4.87 6.11
N ASN A 405 28.23 4.71 5.91
CA ASN A 405 29.15 5.80 5.62
C ASN A 405 29.66 5.68 4.19
N ARG A 406 29.22 6.59 3.32
CA ARG A 406 29.63 6.69 1.91
C ARG A 406 30.87 7.58 1.72
N TRP A 407 31.37 8.19 2.79
CA TRP A 407 32.57 9.01 2.73
C TRP A 407 33.82 8.14 2.71
N ALA A 408 34.80 8.56 1.92
CA ALA A 408 36.13 7.99 1.84
C ALA A 408 36.98 8.13 3.13
N GLN A 409 36.43 8.69 4.22
CA GLN A 409 37.09 8.80 5.52
C GLN A 409 36.22 8.22 6.63
N PRO A 410 36.82 7.72 7.73
CA PRO A 410 36.05 7.34 8.91
C PRO A 410 35.30 8.56 9.46
N GLU A 411 34.02 8.37 9.79
CA GLU A 411 33.15 9.45 10.27
C GLU A 411 32.79 9.24 11.75
N PRO A 412 33.18 10.17 12.66
CA PRO A 412 32.65 10.20 14.01
C PRO A 412 31.27 10.87 14.04
N PHE A 413 30.29 10.23 14.66
CA PHE A 413 28.91 10.72 14.73
C PHE A 413 28.28 10.38 16.09
N TRP A 414 27.17 11.05 16.39
CA TRP A 414 26.37 10.82 17.58
C TRP A 414 25.05 10.18 17.20
N VAL A 415 24.58 9.23 18.02
CA VAL A 415 23.25 8.61 17.88
C VAL A 415 22.39 9.01 19.07
N LEU A 416 21.15 9.44 18.81
CA LEU A 416 20.13 9.66 19.84
C LEU A 416 18.85 8.96 19.41
N THR A 417 18.34 8.06 20.24
CA THR A 417 17.08 7.35 20.01
C THR A 417 16.07 7.68 21.09
N GLU A 418 14.86 7.99 20.65
CA GLU A 418 13.73 8.34 21.51
C GLU A 418 12.48 7.57 21.07
N ALA A 419 11.71 7.11 22.06
CA ALA A 419 10.36 6.63 21.85
C ALA A 419 9.38 7.75 22.20
N THR A 420 8.39 8.02 21.37
CA THR A 420 7.29 8.93 21.69
C THR A 420 6.17 8.09 22.30
N LEU A 421 5.82 8.35 23.56
CA LEU A 421 4.74 7.66 24.28
C LEU A 421 3.36 8.00 23.68
N PRO A 422 2.30 7.24 24.00
CA PRO A 422 0.94 7.52 23.50
C PRO A 422 0.40 8.91 23.84
N ASN A 423 0.93 9.55 24.89
CA ASN A 423 0.57 10.92 25.27
C ASN A 423 1.45 11.99 24.59
N GLY A 424 2.26 11.62 23.60
CA GLY A 424 3.20 12.48 22.90
C GLY A 424 4.49 12.81 23.67
N THR A 425 4.68 12.28 24.88
CA THR A 425 5.89 12.56 25.67
C THR A 425 7.07 11.76 25.13
N PRO A 426 8.22 12.39 24.82
CA PRO A 426 9.41 11.66 24.43
C PRO A 426 10.04 10.93 25.62
N PHE A 427 10.49 9.71 25.39
CA PHE A 427 11.20 8.85 26.31
C PHE A 427 12.52 8.44 25.67
N ARG A 428 13.63 8.77 26.32
CA ARG A 428 14.96 8.45 25.81
C ARG A 428 15.23 6.95 25.90
N VAL A 429 15.50 6.33 24.76
CA VAL A 429 15.84 4.90 24.65
C VAL A 429 17.35 4.70 24.68
N MET A 430 18.10 5.50 23.92
CA MET A 430 19.55 5.38 23.79
C MET A 430 20.19 6.73 23.48
N GLY A 431 21.43 6.94 23.92
CA GLY A 431 22.21 8.13 23.60
C GLY A 431 21.80 9.40 24.36
N PRO A 432 22.37 10.57 24.01
CA PRO A 432 23.32 10.75 22.92
C PRO A 432 24.66 10.08 23.22
N ASP A 433 25.06 9.13 22.39
CA ASP A 433 26.33 8.40 22.48
C ASP A 433 27.13 8.59 21.19
N GLN A 434 28.45 8.66 21.31
CA GLN A 434 29.35 8.87 20.17
C GLN A 434 29.87 7.54 19.63
N TYR A 435 29.85 7.41 18.31
CA TYR A 435 30.37 6.28 17.55
C TYR A 435 31.27 6.78 16.41
N ALA A 436 31.95 5.86 15.75
CA ALA A 436 32.68 6.15 14.52
C ALA A 436 32.49 5.00 13.54
N LEU A 437 32.13 5.32 12.29
CA LEU A 437 31.97 4.35 11.21
C LEU A 437 33.20 4.42 10.29
N PRO A 438 33.82 3.29 9.90
CA PRO A 438 34.91 3.29 8.93
C PRO A 438 34.50 3.93 7.59
N ALA A 439 35.48 4.32 6.78
CA ALA A 439 35.25 4.82 5.43
C ALA A 439 34.56 3.77 4.54
N ASN A 440 33.61 4.18 3.70
CA ASN A 440 32.90 3.32 2.74
C ASN A 440 32.38 2.02 3.37
N HIS A 441 31.73 2.12 4.53
CA HIS A 441 31.34 0.96 5.34
C HIS A 441 29.85 1.02 5.70
N THR A 442 29.22 -0.15 5.68
CA THR A 442 27.87 -0.34 6.18
C THR A 442 27.92 -1.24 7.41
N GLU A 443 27.33 -0.79 8.51
CA GLU A 443 27.22 -1.56 9.75
C GLU A 443 25.75 -1.86 10.03
N GLN A 444 25.44 -3.14 10.24
CA GLN A 444 24.13 -3.59 10.73
C GLN A 444 24.26 -4.10 12.15
N ARG A 445 23.50 -3.52 13.08
CA ARG A 445 23.51 -3.91 14.49
C ARG A 445 22.10 -4.09 15.03
N HIS A 446 21.79 -5.32 15.44
CA HIS A 446 20.55 -5.65 16.14
C HIS A 446 20.67 -5.26 17.62
N LEU A 447 19.70 -4.47 18.10
CA LEU A 447 19.59 -4.03 19.48
C LEU A 447 18.26 -4.50 20.07
N ASN A 448 18.33 -4.96 21.32
CA ASN A 448 17.15 -5.39 22.07
C ASN A 448 16.78 -4.34 23.10
N HIS A 449 15.55 -3.85 23.04
CA HIS A 449 15.00 -2.89 24.00
C HIS A 449 13.89 -3.55 24.80
N ILE A 450 14.07 -3.66 26.12
CA ILE A 450 13.02 -4.18 27.01
C ILE A 450 11.93 -3.12 27.13
N VAL A 451 10.71 -3.47 26.74
CA VAL A 451 9.53 -2.63 26.96
C VAL A 451 9.22 -2.65 28.45
N PRO A 452 9.22 -1.49 29.15
CA PRO A 452 8.97 -1.47 30.59
C PRO A 452 7.64 -2.14 30.96
N GLY A 453 7.61 -2.92 32.05
CA GLY A 453 6.38 -3.62 32.48
C GLY A 453 5.22 -2.70 32.88
N LEU A 454 5.49 -1.40 33.04
CA LEU A 454 4.49 -0.35 33.29
C LEU A 454 4.28 0.56 32.07
N ALA A 455 4.75 0.15 30.88
CA ALA A 455 4.52 0.89 29.65
C ALA A 455 3.00 1.04 29.41
N PRO A 456 2.49 2.27 29.23
CA PRO A 456 1.11 2.47 28.82
C PRO A 456 0.77 1.69 27.54
N PHE A 457 -0.44 1.15 27.45
CA PHE A 457 -0.91 0.59 26.19
C PHE A 457 -1.17 1.70 25.16
N GLY A 458 -1.08 1.36 23.89
CA GLY A 458 -1.34 2.26 22.78
C GLY A 458 -0.14 2.43 21.86
N MET A 459 -0.21 3.45 21.00
CA MET A 459 0.78 3.69 19.96
C MET A 459 1.99 4.44 20.45
N TYR A 460 3.15 3.99 20.00
CA TYR A 460 4.44 4.59 20.25
C TYR A 460 5.09 4.94 18.91
N GLY A 461 5.75 6.08 18.85
CA GLY A 461 6.76 6.34 17.83
C GLY A 461 8.11 5.85 18.33
N TYR A 462 8.95 5.29 17.46
CA TYR A 462 10.35 4.99 17.73
C TYR A 462 11.18 5.71 16.68
N GLY A 463 12.01 6.65 17.09
CA GLY A 463 12.83 7.45 16.18
C GLY A 463 14.28 7.49 16.63
N SER A 464 15.19 7.44 15.67
CA SER A 464 16.61 7.64 15.91
C SER A 464 17.17 8.62 14.89
N ARG A 465 18.21 9.35 15.31
CA ARG A 465 18.89 10.36 14.50
C ARG A 465 20.39 10.26 14.67
N ILE A 466 21.11 10.51 13.60
CA ILE A 466 22.56 10.54 13.55
C ILE A 466 23.08 11.90 13.09
N GLY A 467 24.18 12.36 13.68
CA GLY A 467 24.75 13.66 13.33
C GLY A 467 25.90 14.11 14.23
N VAL A 468 26.27 15.39 14.11
CA VAL A 468 27.27 16.05 14.97
C VAL A 468 26.60 17.22 15.70
N PRO A 469 26.36 17.10 17.02
CA PRO A 469 25.81 18.19 17.82
C PRO A 469 26.66 19.46 17.76
N PRO A 470 26.05 20.65 17.88
CA PRO A 470 24.63 20.85 18.17
C PRO A 470 23.72 20.95 16.94
N SER A 471 24.25 21.05 15.72
CA SER A 471 23.48 21.53 14.57
C SER A 471 23.53 20.65 13.31
N THR A 472 24.45 19.69 13.23
CA THR A 472 24.54 18.82 12.06
C THR A 472 23.69 17.59 12.30
N LEU A 473 22.60 17.46 11.54
CA LEU A 473 21.85 16.22 11.38
C LEU A 473 22.30 15.62 10.05
N TYR A 474 22.76 14.37 10.07
CA TYR A 474 23.07 13.65 8.84
C TYR A 474 21.84 12.91 8.32
N ASP A 475 21.17 12.17 9.19
CA ASP A 475 19.98 11.40 8.83
C ASP A 475 19.13 11.07 10.07
N ASP A 476 17.86 10.76 9.85
CA ASP A 476 16.94 10.24 10.85
C ASP A 476 15.94 9.25 10.23
N ASP A 477 15.54 8.27 11.04
CA ASP A 477 14.53 7.29 10.63
C ASP A 477 13.62 6.93 11.80
N SER A 478 12.40 6.52 11.50
CA SER A 478 11.40 6.20 12.51
C SER A 478 10.36 5.20 12.03
N PHE A 479 9.75 4.51 12.99
CA PHE A 479 8.58 3.67 12.78
C PHE A 479 7.62 3.78 13.97
N ALA A 480 6.36 3.41 13.76
CA ALA A 480 5.37 3.32 14.82
C ALA A 480 5.21 1.85 15.27
N PHE A 481 4.95 1.62 16.55
CA PHE A 481 4.60 0.29 17.05
C PHE A 481 3.55 0.40 18.15
N ILE A 482 2.77 -0.68 18.36
CA ILE A 482 1.73 -0.73 19.38
C ILE A 482 2.17 -1.56 20.58
N VAL A 483 1.93 -1.04 21.78
CA VAL A 483 2.05 -1.80 23.03
C VAL A 483 0.67 -2.32 23.41
N VAL A 484 0.51 -3.65 23.40
CA VAL A 484 -0.76 -4.33 23.66
C VAL A 484 -0.72 -5.17 24.94
N GLY A 485 -1.90 -5.48 25.48
CA GLY A 485 -2.03 -6.46 26.56
C GLY A 485 -1.53 -7.85 26.12
N PRO A 486 -1.04 -8.67 27.06
CA PRO A 486 -0.60 -10.03 26.79
C PRO A 486 -1.75 -11.00 26.48
#